data_AF-A0A8S4FNM8-F1
#
_entry.id   AF-A0A8S4FNM8-F1
#
_cell.length_a   1.000
_cell.length_b   1.000
_cell.length_c   1.000
_cell.angle_alpha   90.00
_cell.angle_beta   90.00
_cell.angle_gamma   90.00
#
_symmetry.space_group_name_H-M   'P 1'
#
loop_
_entity.id
_entity.type
_entity.pdbx_description
1 polymer ?
#
loop_
_entity_poly.entity_id
_entity_poly.type
_entity_poly.pdbx_seq_one_letter_code
_entity_poly.pdbx_strand_id
1 'polypeptide(L)'
;MTTATNWELVFQMWVQGHLDALVRMAQSCVIKVKAAPKDVRAYFTNTAPETRPGQCFAACMLEQSDVVNHGKVNHELLVHLAGLVNGRNSRVVKKLNTVSRVCLGSIKGITERCQLASTYNNCLNQNMAEFAFPLDIAEEAVRRMPFHLVQPKIEGFLTMFSSSERGK
;
A
#
# COMPACT_ATOMS: atom_id res chain seq x y z
N MET A 1 8.43 -14.59 -31.45
CA MET A 1 8.78 -14.75 -30.02
C MET A 1 10.06 -13.96 -29.79
N THR A 2 9.97 -12.80 -29.17
CA THR A 2 11.14 -11.99 -28.81
C THR A 2 11.80 -12.62 -27.59
N THR A 3 13.03 -13.09 -27.75
CA THR A 3 13.88 -13.51 -26.63
C THR A 3 14.25 -12.27 -25.83
N ALA A 4 13.72 -12.15 -24.61
CA ALA A 4 14.11 -11.08 -23.69
C ALA A 4 15.64 -11.11 -23.50
N THR A 5 16.28 -9.95 -23.59
CA THR A 5 17.72 -9.82 -23.38
C THR A 5 18.09 -10.14 -21.93
N ASN A 6 19.33 -10.57 -21.66
CA ASN A 6 19.80 -10.82 -20.30
C ASN A 6 19.57 -9.62 -19.36
N TRP A 7 19.63 -8.38 -19.89
CA TRP A 7 19.35 -7.17 -19.11
C TRP A 7 17.88 -6.94 -18.79
N GLU A 8 16.96 -7.29 -19.68
CA GLU A 8 15.52 -7.25 -19.39
C GLU A 8 15.15 -8.24 -18.29
N LEU A 9 15.72 -9.44 -18.32
CA LEU A 9 15.49 -10.45 -17.28
C LEU A 9 16.02 -9.98 -15.91
N VAL A 10 17.21 -9.40 -15.86
CA VAL A 10 17.78 -8.83 -14.61
C VAL A 10 16.94 -7.68 -14.08
N PHE A 11 16.46 -6.78 -14.95
CA PHE A 11 15.57 -5.69 -14.57
C PHE A 11 14.24 -6.23 -14.00
N GLN A 12 13.63 -7.22 -14.68
CA GLN A 12 12.41 -7.85 -14.20
C GLN A 12 12.61 -8.54 -12.84
N MET A 13 13.70 -9.30 -12.66
CA MET A 13 14.02 -9.91 -11.36
C MET A 13 14.19 -8.88 -10.25
N TRP A 14 14.82 -7.74 -10.56
CA TRP A 14 15.00 -6.66 -9.60
C TRP A 14 13.68 -5.97 -9.24
N VAL A 15 12.81 -5.69 -10.22
CA VAL A 15 11.46 -5.16 -9.98
C VAL A 15 10.64 -6.15 -9.15
N GLN A 16 10.67 -7.44 -9.49
CA GLN A 16 9.99 -8.49 -8.76
C GLN A 16 10.50 -8.63 -7.31
N GLY A 17 11.81 -8.51 -7.08
CA GLY A 17 12.39 -8.53 -5.74
C GLY A 17 11.88 -7.40 -4.85
N HIS A 18 11.77 -6.18 -5.39
CA HIS A 18 11.18 -5.05 -4.67
C HIS A 18 9.67 -5.22 -4.44
N LEU A 19 8.95 -5.74 -5.42
CA LEU A 19 7.53 -6.06 -5.28
C LEU A 19 7.30 -7.11 -4.20
N ASP A 20 8.11 -8.16 -4.14
CA ASP A 20 8.02 -9.21 -3.12
C ASP A 20 8.30 -8.68 -1.70
N ALA A 21 9.30 -7.80 -1.55
CA ALA A 21 9.58 -7.15 -0.28
C ALA A 21 8.38 -6.28 0.17
N LEU A 22 7.81 -5.51 -0.76
CA LEU A 22 6.64 -4.67 -0.51
C LEU A 22 5.41 -5.52 -0.14
N VAL A 23 5.17 -6.63 -0.84
CA VAL A 23 4.07 -7.55 -0.55
C VAL A 23 4.25 -8.16 0.83
N ARG A 24 5.45 -8.64 1.22
CA ARG A 24 5.69 -9.18 2.56
C ARG A 24 5.41 -8.16 3.67
N MET A 25 5.83 -6.91 3.46
CA MET A 25 5.52 -5.82 4.38
C MET A 25 4.01 -5.58 4.49
N ALA A 26 3.32 -5.53 3.34
CA ALA A 26 1.87 -5.37 3.28
C ALA A 26 1.13 -6.53 3.96
N GLN A 27 1.55 -7.79 3.77
CA GLN A 27 0.97 -8.95 4.47
C GLN A 27 1.04 -8.78 5.99
N SER A 28 2.19 -8.35 6.52
CA SER A 28 2.35 -8.05 7.94
C SER A 28 1.40 -6.94 8.40
N CYS A 29 1.24 -5.90 7.60
CA CYS A 29 0.35 -4.78 7.91
C CYS A 29 -1.13 -5.16 7.87
N VAL A 30 -1.56 -5.98 6.91
CA VAL A 30 -2.93 -6.52 6.86
C VAL A 30 -3.28 -7.18 8.18
N ILE A 31 -2.40 -8.06 8.69
CA ILE A 31 -2.60 -8.76 9.96
C ILE A 31 -2.65 -7.78 11.14
N LYS A 32 -1.67 -6.88 11.23
CA LYS A 32 -1.53 -5.93 12.36
C LYS A 32 -2.73 -5.00 12.50
N VAL A 33 -3.26 -4.50 11.39
CA VAL A 33 -4.32 -3.47 11.40
C VAL A 33 -5.70 -3.99 11.01
N LYS A 34 -5.80 -5.29 10.68
CA LYS A 34 -7.02 -5.96 10.21
C LYS A 34 -7.62 -5.24 8.99
N ALA A 35 -6.76 -4.86 8.04
CA ALA A 35 -7.18 -4.17 6.82
C ALA A 35 -8.01 -5.10 5.91
N ALA A 36 -9.07 -4.56 5.31
CA ALA A 36 -9.90 -5.31 4.37
C ALA A 36 -9.28 -5.27 2.95
N PRO A 37 -9.69 -6.18 2.04
CA PRO A 37 -9.21 -6.17 0.66
C PRO A 37 -9.35 -4.82 -0.05
N LYS A 38 -10.46 -4.12 0.19
CA LYS A 38 -10.69 -2.78 -0.38
C LYS A 38 -9.68 -1.74 0.10
N ASP A 39 -9.20 -1.84 1.34
CA ASP A 39 -8.26 -0.90 1.93
C ASP A 39 -6.86 -1.10 1.34
N VAL A 40 -6.45 -2.36 1.18
CA VAL A 40 -5.17 -2.73 0.57
C VAL A 40 -5.15 -2.33 -0.90
N ARG A 41 -6.25 -2.59 -1.62
CA ARG A 41 -6.40 -2.15 -3.01
C ARG A 41 -6.28 -0.64 -3.13
N ALA A 42 -7.01 0.12 -2.30
CA ALA A 42 -6.98 1.58 -2.33
C ALA A 42 -5.55 2.10 -2.15
N TYR A 43 -4.78 1.51 -1.23
CA TYR A 43 -3.37 1.87 -1.03
C TYR A 43 -2.52 1.69 -2.29
N PHE A 44 -2.63 0.54 -2.97
CA PHE A 44 -1.81 0.25 -4.17
C PHE A 44 -2.25 0.99 -5.43
N THR A 45 -3.52 1.43 -5.51
CA THR A 45 -4.05 2.19 -6.65
C THR A 45 -4.07 3.70 -6.43
N ASN A 46 -3.36 4.20 -5.41
CA ASN A 46 -3.34 5.61 -5.02
C ASN A 46 -4.71 6.23 -4.70
N THR A 47 -5.65 5.41 -4.23
CA THR A 47 -6.95 5.88 -3.73
C THR A 47 -6.87 6.11 -2.22
N ALA A 48 -7.49 7.18 -1.72
CA ALA A 48 -7.50 7.47 -0.30
C ALA A 48 -8.28 6.40 0.48
N PRO A 49 -7.72 5.78 1.53
CA PRO A 49 -8.48 4.88 2.38
C PRO A 49 -9.44 5.67 3.27
N GLU A 50 -10.74 5.38 3.14
CA GLU A 50 -11.80 6.02 3.94
C GLU A 50 -11.97 5.37 5.31
N THR A 51 -11.59 4.09 5.45
CA THR A 51 -11.76 3.34 6.69
C THR A 51 -10.59 3.55 7.64
N ARG A 52 -10.87 3.45 8.94
CA ARG A 52 -9.84 3.50 9.98
C ARG A 52 -8.76 2.41 9.80
N PRO A 53 -9.09 1.12 9.55
CA PRO A 53 -8.10 0.11 9.21
C PRO A 53 -7.25 0.46 8.00
N GLY A 54 -7.83 1.05 6.94
CA GLY A 54 -7.08 1.47 5.76
C GLY A 54 -6.12 2.62 6.01
N GLN A 55 -6.51 3.61 6.82
CA GLN A 55 -5.60 4.67 7.27
C GLN A 55 -4.43 4.08 8.07
N CYS A 56 -4.70 3.15 8.98
CA CYS A 56 -3.66 2.48 9.76
C CYS A 56 -2.80 1.52 8.91
N PHE A 57 -3.34 0.98 7.81
CA PHE A 57 -2.56 0.21 6.85
C PHE A 57 -1.49 1.08 6.19
N ALA A 58 -1.85 2.28 5.72
CA ALA A 58 -0.88 3.25 5.19
C ALA A 58 0.19 3.62 6.23
N ALA A 59 -0.20 3.85 7.50
CA ALA A 59 0.74 4.08 8.59
C ALA A 59 1.71 2.92 8.77
N CYS A 60 1.20 1.69 8.85
CA CYS A 60 2.04 0.51 9.01
C CYS A 60 3.05 0.36 7.87
N MET A 61 2.65 0.59 6.62
CA MET A 61 3.55 0.51 5.46
C MET A 61 4.67 1.56 5.53
N LEU A 62 4.34 2.81 5.88
CA LEU A 62 5.32 3.88 5.99
C LEU A 62 6.23 3.72 7.21
N GLU A 63 5.75 3.10 8.29
CA GLU A 63 6.56 2.84 9.48
C GLU A 63 7.50 1.64 9.31
N GLN A 64 7.04 0.56 8.69
CA GLN A 64 7.89 -0.60 8.42
C GLN A 64 9.01 -0.31 7.42
N SER A 65 8.88 0.78 6.66
CA SER A 65 9.93 1.31 5.77
C SER A 65 10.73 2.46 6.39
N ASP A 66 10.51 2.77 7.68
CA ASP A 66 11.10 3.89 8.42
C ASP A 66 10.82 5.30 7.84
N VAL A 67 9.97 5.40 6.82
CA VAL A 67 9.54 6.68 6.24
C VAL A 67 8.75 7.50 7.25
N VAL A 68 7.96 6.86 8.10
CA VAL A 68 7.34 7.48 9.27
C VAL A 68 7.92 6.84 10.52
N ASN A 69 8.46 7.66 11.42
CA ASN A 69 8.95 7.18 12.70
C ASN A 69 8.58 8.20 13.80
N HIS A 70 7.95 7.72 14.88
CA HIS A 70 7.48 8.55 15.99
C HIS A 70 6.73 9.83 15.54
N GLY A 71 5.83 9.69 14.57
CA GLY A 71 5.04 10.80 14.03
C GLY A 71 5.81 11.79 13.16
N LYS A 72 7.07 11.49 12.78
CA LYS A 72 7.87 12.30 11.87
C LYS A 72 8.06 11.59 10.55
N VAL A 73 7.87 12.33 9.46
CA VAL A 73 8.13 11.85 8.10
C VAL A 73 9.58 12.12 7.73
N ASN A 74 10.31 11.07 7.34
CA ASN A 74 11.62 11.15 6.70
C ASN A 74 11.45 11.18 5.17
N HIS A 75 11.23 12.37 4.62
CA HIS A 75 11.03 12.53 3.18
C HIS A 75 12.28 12.17 2.36
N GLU A 76 13.48 12.35 2.90
CA GLU A 76 14.73 12.01 2.20
C GLU A 76 14.85 10.50 2.01
N LEU A 77 14.49 9.73 3.05
CA LEU A 77 14.41 8.27 2.96
C LEU A 77 13.35 7.83 1.94
N LEU A 78 12.17 8.45 1.94
CA LEU A 78 11.14 8.16 0.94
C LEU A 78 11.67 8.37 -0.51
N VAL A 79 12.34 9.48 -0.76
CA VAL A 79 12.96 9.78 -2.06
C VAL A 79 14.06 8.78 -2.39
N HIS A 80 14.86 8.38 -1.40
CA HIS A 80 15.89 7.37 -1.57
C HIS A 80 15.31 6.01 -1.98
N LEU A 81 14.30 5.52 -1.26
CA LEU A 81 13.62 4.25 -1.55
C LEU A 81 12.98 4.25 -2.94
N ALA A 82 12.30 5.33 -3.31
CA ALA A 82 11.76 5.49 -4.66
C ALA A 82 12.87 5.53 -5.72
N GLY A 83 14.02 6.12 -5.39
CA GLY A 83 15.21 6.19 -6.24
C GLY A 83 15.92 4.86 -6.42
N LEU A 84 15.77 3.92 -5.48
CA LEU A 84 16.14 2.53 -5.71
C LEU A 84 15.28 2.01 -6.85
N VAL A 85 13.94 1.98 -6.71
CA VAL A 85 13.01 1.34 -7.66
C VAL A 85 12.90 2.01 -9.05
N ASN A 86 13.02 3.34 -9.12
CA ASN A 86 12.79 4.07 -10.37
C ASN A 86 14.08 4.64 -10.99
N GLY A 87 15.22 4.45 -10.31
CA GLY A 87 16.47 5.13 -10.62
C GLY A 87 16.50 6.56 -10.07
N ARG A 88 17.61 6.92 -9.41
CA ARG A 88 17.79 8.16 -8.64
C ARG A 88 17.52 9.46 -9.42
N ASN A 89 17.79 9.47 -10.73
CA ASN A 89 17.67 10.66 -11.58
C ASN A 89 16.37 10.70 -12.41
N SER A 90 15.47 9.74 -12.22
CA SER A 90 14.21 9.68 -12.96
C SER A 90 13.32 10.89 -12.72
N ARG A 91 12.48 11.21 -13.70
CA ARG A 91 11.50 12.30 -13.60
C ARG A 91 10.57 12.09 -12.40
N VAL A 92 10.17 10.84 -12.15
CA VAL A 92 9.29 10.44 -11.05
C VAL A 92 9.92 10.75 -9.69
N VAL A 93 11.19 10.40 -9.48
CA VAL A 93 11.90 10.65 -8.21
C VAL A 93 12.12 12.14 -7.97
N LYS A 94 12.45 12.90 -9.02
CA LYS A 94 12.57 14.37 -8.92
C LYS A 94 11.24 15.03 -8.53
N LYS A 95 10.13 14.58 -9.11
CA LYS A 95 8.78 15.05 -8.77
C LYS A 95 8.42 14.70 -7.32
N LEU A 96 8.69 13.46 -6.90
CA LEU A 96 8.50 13.02 -5.51
C LEU A 96 9.28 13.87 -4.52
N ASN A 97 10.52 14.24 -4.81
CA ASN A 97 11.30 15.10 -3.92
C ASN A 97 10.61 16.45 -3.68
N THR A 98 10.08 17.07 -4.73
CA THR A 98 9.32 18.33 -4.59
C THR A 98 8.00 18.13 -3.87
N VAL A 99 7.19 17.14 -4.27
CA VAL A 99 5.85 16.91 -3.74
C VAL A 99 5.90 16.46 -2.27
N SER A 100 6.81 15.55 -1.92
CA SER A 100 6.95 15.06 -0.54
C SER A 100 7.20 16.20 0.46
N ARG A 101 8.01 17.20 0.08
CA ARG A 101 8.24 18.40 0.89
C ARG A 101 6.98 19.24 1.07
N VAL A 102 6.20 19.44 0.00
CA VAL A 102 4.91 20.14 0.06
C VAL A 102 3.96 19.42 1.01
N CYS A 103 3.89 18.09 0.93
CA CYS A 103 3.00 17.28 1.74
C CYS A 103 3.37 17.23 3.23
N LEU A 104 4.59 17.63 3.64
CA LEU A 104 4.88 17.84 5.06
C LEU A 104 3.99 18.94 5.67
N GLY A 105 3.49 19.88 4.86
CA GLY A 105 2.54 20.89 5.30
C GLY A 105 1.16 20.33 5.67
N SER A 106 0.71 19.25 5.02
CA SER A 106 -0.64 18.69 5.22
C SER A 106 -0.81 17.97 6.56
N ILE A 107 0.30 17.60 7.20
CA ILE A 107 0.30 16.85 8.45
C ILE A 107 0.61 17.70 9.70
N LYS A 108 0.75 19.02 9.54
CA LYS A 108 1.02 19.90 10.67
C LYS A 108 -0.09 19.81 11.72
N GLY A 109 0.29 19.57 12.97
CA GLY A 109 -0.64 19.48 14.09
C GLY A 109 -1.40 18.15 14.21
N ILE A 110 -1.20 17.21 13.29
CA ILE A 110 -1.78 15.87 13.41
C ILE A 110 -0.89 15.03 14.33
N THR A 111 -1.45 14.53 15.42
CA THR A 111 -0.74 13.67 16.38
C THR A 111 -1.17 12.22 16.29
N GLU A 112 -2.36 11.97 15.77
CA GLU A 112 -2.89 10.64 15.61
C GLU A 112 -2.16 9.93 14.46
N ARG A 113 -1.52 8.80 14.79
CA ARG A 113 -0.63 8.00 13.93
C ARG A 113 -1.25 7.68 12.57
N CYS A 114 -2.44 7.10 12.55
CA CYS A 114 -3.02 6.60 11.30
C CYS A 114 -3.48 7.75 10.39
N GLN A 115 -4.04 8.80 10.98
CA GLN A 115 -4.45 10.01 10.30
C GLN A 115 -3.24 10.75 9.73
N LEU A 116 -2.15 10.88 10.48
CA LEU A 116 -0.93 11.52 10.00
C LEU A 116 -0.41 10.83 8.73
N ALA A 117 -0.25 9.50 8.79
CA ALA A 117 0.25 8.74 7.66
C ALA A 117 -0.70 8.77 6.46
N SER A 118 -2.01 8.61 6.70
CA SER A 118 -3.02 8.66 5.64
C SER A 118 -3.08 10.04 4.97
N THR A 119 -3.08 11.12 5.75
CA THR A 119 -3.09 12.50 5.22
C THR A 119 -1.84 12.80 4.41
N TYR A 120 -0.66 12.34 4.87
CA TYR A 120 0.57 12.46 4.09
C TYR A 120 0.49 11.67 2.78
N ASN A 121 0.09 10.38 2.84
CA ASN A 121 -0.03 9.51 1.68
C ASN A 121 -1.05 10.02 0.65
N ASN A 122 -2.20 10.53 1.12
CA ASN A 122 -3.22 11.12 0.25
C ASN A 122 -2.71 12.37 -0.46
N CYS A 123 -1.95 13.22 0.22
CA CYS A 123 -1.33 14.37 -0.42
C CYS A 123 -0.35 13.95 -1.52
N LEU A 124 0.46 12.90 -1.30
CA LEU A 124 1.34 12.35 -2.34
C LEU A 124 0.51 11.85 -3.54
N ASN A 125 -0.54 11.06 -3.29
CA ASN A 125 -1.39 10.48 -4.34
C ASN A 125 -2.08 11.53 -5.20
N GLN A 126 -2.61 12.60 -4.59
CA GLN A 126 -3.26 13.70 -5.31
C GLN A 126 -2.31 14.48 -6.22
N ASN A 127 -1.02 14.48 -5.91
CA ASN A 127 -0.01 15.22 -6.66
C ASN A 127 0.84 14.33 -7.57
N MET A 128 0.72 13.00 -7.43
CA MET A 128 1.54 12.01 -8.15
C MET A 128 0.78 10.74 -8.51
N ALA A 129 0.06 10.78 -9.63
CA ALA A 129 -0.54 9.60 -10.23
C ALA A 129 0.51 8.56 -10.68
N GLU A 130 1.75 8.99 -10.93
CA GLU A 130 2.85 8.14 -11.42
C GLU A 130 3.32 7.07 -10.41
N PHE A 131 2.87 7.13 -9.16
CA PHE A 131 3.17 6.12 -8.12
C PHE A 131 2.11 5.02 -8.01
N ALA A 132 0.99 5.13 -8.72
CA ALA A 132 -0.03 4.10 -8.69
C ALA A 132 0.51 2.85 -9.38
N PHE A 133 0.34 1.68 -8.76
CA PHE A 133 0.63 0.46 -9.47
C PHE A 133 -0.37 0.27 -10.61
N PRO A 134 0.09 -0.25 -11.77
CA PRO A 134 -0.80 -0.85 -12.74
C PRO A 134 -1.81 -1.78 -12.04
N LEU A 135 -3.07 -1.73 -12.47
CA LEU A 135 -4.17 -2.38 -11.76
C LEU A 135 -3.93 -3.89 -11.62
N ASP A 136 -3.35 -4.53 -12.63
CA ASP A 136 -2.97 -5.95 -12.63
C ASP A 136 -1.93 -6.29 -11.55
N ILE A 137 -0.92 -5.43 -11.36
CA ILE A 137 0.07 -5.60 -10.30
C ILE A 137 -0.56 -5.38 -8.92
N ALA A 138 -1.42 -4.37 -8.78
CA ALA A 138 -2.15 -4.12 -7.54
C ALA A 138 -3.07 -5.30 -7.17
N GLU A 139 -3.76 -5.88 -8.15
CA GLU A 139 -4.59 -7.07 -7.97
C GLU A 139 -3.79 -8.29 -7.54
N GLU A 140 -2.65 -8.56 -8.17
CA GLU A 140 -1.80 -9.67 -7.76
C GLU A 140 -1.25 -9.47 -6.34
N ALA A 141 -0.87 -8.24 -5.99
CA ALA A 141 -0.48 -7.92 -4.62
C ALA A 141 -1.64 -8.19 -3.64
N VAL A 142 -2.85 -7.72 -3.93
CA VAL A 142 -4.05 -7.95 -3.11
C VAL A 142 -4.35 -9.46 -2.97
N ARG A 143 -4.25 -10.23 -4.06
CA ARG A 143 -4.48 -11.69 -4.07
C ARG A 143 -3.52 -12.44 -3.14
N ARG A 144 -2.30 -11.94 -2.97
CA ARG A 144 -1.26 -12.53 -2.11
C ARG A 144 -1.44 -12.22 -0.62
N MET A 145 -2.44 -11.44 -0.22
CA MET A 145 -2.63 -11.04 1.17
C MET A 145 -3.35 -12.13 2.00
N PRO A 146 -3.01 -12.27 3.30
CA PRO A 146 -3.57 -13.30 4.16
C PRO A 146 -4.93 -12.88 4.76
N PHE A 147 -5.89 -12.49 3.91
CA PHE A 147 -7.19 -11.99 4.39
C PHE A 147 -7.98 -13.02 5.23
N HIS A 148 -7.76 -14.30 4.97
CA HIS A 148 -8.34 -15.40 5.75
C HIS A 148 -7.93 -15.38 7.24
N LEU A 149 -6.84 -14.69 7.60
CA LEU A 149 -6.39 -14.55 8.99
C LEU A 149 -7.04 -13.38 9.74
N VAL A 150 -7.63 -12.42 9.00
CA VAL A 150 -8.16 -11.16 9.58
C VAL A 150 -9.66 -11.00 9.40
N GLN A 151 -10.25 -11.70 8.44
CA GLN A 151 -11.70 -11.76 8.34
C GLN A 151 -12.22 -12.69 9.45
N PRO A 152 -13.26 -12.29 10.20
CA PRO A 152 -13.94 -13.23 11.07
C PRO A 152 -14.40 -14.41 10.21
N LYS A 153 -14.08 -15.64 10.63
CA LYS A 153 -14.69 -16.84 10.06
C LYS A 153 -16.19 -16.59 10.05
N ILE A 154 -16.78 -16.50 8.86
CA ILE A 154 -18.23 -16.62 8.72
C ILE A 154 -18.56 -18.12 8.90
N GLU A 155 -18.33 -18.65 10.10
CA GLU A 155 -18.97 -19.88 10.56
C GLU A 155 -20.38 -19.46 11.00
N GLY A 156 -21.33 -19.38 10.06
CA GLY A 156 -22.72 -19.08 10.40
C GLY A 156 -23.66 -18.65 9.28
N PHE A 157 -23.21 -18.37 8.05
CA PHE A 157 -24.14 -17.96 6.98
C PHE A 157 -24.82 -19.14 6.27
N LEU A 158 -24.39 -20.38 6.55
CA LEU A 158 -24.99 -21.60 5.97
C LEU A 158 -26.11 -22.21 6.82
N THR A 159 -26.42 -21.69 8.02
CA THR A 159 -27.54 -22.19 8.83
C THR A 159 -28.83 -21.38 8.70
N MET A 160 -28.79 -20.16 8.15
CA MET A 160 -30.02 -19.35 7.94
C MET A 160 -30.82 -19.72 6.69
N PHE A 161 -30.24 -20.45 5.72
CA PHE A 161 -30.94 -20.84 4.49
C PHE A 161 -31.51 -22.27 4.49
N SER A 162 -31.33 -23.06 5.55
CA SER A 162 -31.87 -24.44 5.62
C SER A 162 -33.19 -24.57 6.40
N SER A 163 -33.58 -23.56 7.19
CA SER A 163 -34.81 -23.63 8.00
C SER A 163 -36.05 -22.99 7.37
N SER A 164 -35.95 -22.37 6.18
CA SER A 164 -37.08 -21.71 5.51
C SER A 164 -37.77 -22.56 4.41
N GLU A 165 -37.36 -23.81 4.19
CA GLU A 165 -37.98 -24.72 3.20
C GLU A 165 -38.53 -26.02 3.79
N ARG A 166 -38.94 -26.01 5.07
CA ARG A 166 -39.69 -27.15 5.66
C ARG A 166 -40.91 -26.71 6.47
N GLY A 167 -41.65 -25.76 5.91
CA GLY A 167 -42.87 -25.24 6.51
C GLY A 167 -43.78 -24.59 5.49
N LYS A 168 -44.23 -25.36 4.50
CA LYS A 168 -45.51 -25.22 3.79
C LYS A 168 -45.77 -26.48 2.97
#